data_AF-A0A969KIA0-F1
#
_entry.id   AF-A0A969KIA0-F1
#
_cell.length_a   1.000
_cell.length_b   1.000
_cell.length_c   1.000
_cell.angle_alpha   90.00
_cell.angle_beta   90.00
_cell.angle_gamma   90.00
#
_symmetry.space_group_name_H-M   'P 1'
#
loop_
_entity.id
_entity.type
_entity.pdbx_description
1 polymer ?
#
loop_
_entity_poly.entity_id
_entity_poly.type
_entity_poly.pdbx_seq_one_letter_code
_entity_poly.pdbx_strand_id
1 'polypeptide(L)'
;MEISLTGICPYLYLFQENGLHEWEISNTLKIRCSIFVVEGVPALLHKSLHTKNYWTAMKERRIYKYEHLWDAPFEINREIPKNKFLDYLLPVLNKRFEQKLDEVLL
;
A
#
# COMPACT_ATOMS: atom_id res chain seq x y z
N MET A 1 -0.60 -13.12 5.23
CA MET A 1 0.68 -12.96 5.94
C MET A 1 0.48 -11.89 6.98
N GLU A 2 0.97 -12.12 8.19
CA GLU A 2 0.94 -11.14 9.28
C GLU A 2 2.38 -10.76 9.61
N ILE A 3 2.65 -9.46 9.74
CA ILE A 3 3.97 -8.93 10.09
C ILE A 3 3.75 -7.92 11.23
N SER A 4 4.45 -8.11 12.34
CA SER A 4 4.52 -7.12 13.41
C SER A 4 5.74 -6.23 13.21
N LEU A 5 5.53 -4.92 13.24
CA LEU A 5 6.57 -3.93 13.08
C LEU A 5 6.67 -3.11 14.37
N THR A 6 7.86 -3.10 14.96
CA THR A 6 8.18 -2.30 16.14
C THR A 6 9.17 -1.19 15.76
N GLY A 7 8.98 0.02 16.30
CA GLY A 7 9.80 1.17 15.97
C GLY A 7 9.12 2.49 16.31
N ILE A 8 9.72 3.59 15.86
CA ILE A 8 9.18 4.93 16.04
C ILE A 8 8.08 5.16 14.99
N CYS A 9 6.85 5.33 15.46
CA CYS A 9 5.69 5.69 14.64
C CYS A 9 5.47 4.84 13.36
N PRO A 10 5.65 3.50 13.37
CA PRO A 10 5.51 2.67 12.16
C PRO A 10 4.10 2.75 11.58
N TYR A 11 3.09 2.89 12.44
CA TYR A 11 1.71 3.07 12.02
C TYR A 11 1.54 4.36 11.21
N LEU A 12 2.00 5.51 11.72
CA LEU A 12 1.89 6.80 11.03
C LEU A 12 2.61 6.79 9.67
N TYR A 13 3.67 6.00 9.53
CA TYR A 13 4.38 5.86 8.26
C TYR A 13 3.62 4.99 7.24
N LEU A 14 2.96 3.92 7.69
CA LEU A 14 2.44 2.86 6.81
C LEU A 14 0.92 2.85 6.67
N PHE A 15 0.15 3.53 7.52
CA PHE A 15 -1.32 3.42 7.53
C PHE A 15 -1.97 3.77 6.17
N GLN A 16 -1.32 4.61 5.37
CA GLN A 16 -1.81 4.99 4.05
C GLN A 16 -1.64 3.88 3.01
N GLU A 17 -0.83 2.87 3.29
CA GLU A 17 -0.68 1.69 2.43
C GLU A 17 -1.87 0.76 2.48
N ASN A 18 -2.83 1.01 3.39
CA ASN A 18 -4.09 0.29 3.47
C ASN A 18 -4.86 0.26 2.14
N GLY A 19 -5.34 -0.92 1.77
CA GLY A 19 -6.17 -1.13 0.58
C GLY A 19 -5.65 -2.23 -0.33
N LEU A 20 -6.24 -2.32 -1.52
CA LEU A 20 -5.95 -3.35 -2.51
C LEU A 20 -4.79 -2.92 -3.42
N HIS A 21 -3.78 -3.77 -3.50
CA HIS A 21 -2.62 -3.62 -4.38
C HIS A 21 -2.62 -4.75 -5.40
N GLU A 22 -2.26 -4.44 -6.64
CA GLU A 22 -2.12 -5.41 -7.72
C GLU A 22 -0.70 -5.38 -8.29
N TRP A 23 -0.08 -6.54 -8.43
CA TRP A 23 1.18 -6.74 -9.14
C TRP A 23 0.91 -7.50 -10.43
N GLU A 24 1.12 -6.85 -11.57
CA GLU A 24 1.12 -7.46 -12.89
C GLU A 24 2.54 -7.95 -13.20
N ILE A 25 2.79 -9.24 -12.92
CA ILE A 25 4.10 -9.87 -13.14
C ILE A 25 4.28 -10.16 -14.63
N SER A 26 3.21 -10.57 -15.29
CA SER A 26 3.17 -10.81 -16.74
C SER A 26 1.74 -10.60 -17.24
N ASN A 27 1.56 -10.72 -18.56
CA ASN A 27 0.22 -10.65 -19.19
C ASN A 27 -0.73 -11.75 -18.68
N THR A 28 -0.20 -12.82 -18.08
CA THR A 28 -0.98 -13.99 -17.63
C THR A 28 -1.02 -14.13 -16.12
N LEU A 29 -0.14 -13.45 -15.38
CA LEU A 29 -0.03 -13.56 -13.93
C LEU A 29 -0.21 -12.20 -13.26
N LYS A 30 -1.29 -12.10 -12.50
CA LYS A 30 -1.58 -10.97 -11.62
C LYS A 30 -1.70 -11.48 -10.19
N ILE A 31 -1.07 -10.76 -9.26
CA ILE A 31 -1.19 -11.01 -7.82
C ILE A 31 -1.90 -9.83 -7.19
N ARG A 32 -2.97 -10.10 -6.44
CA ARG A 32 -3.70 -9.09 -5.68
C ARG A 32 -3.49 -9.33 -4.19
N CYS A 33 -3.14 -8.27 -3.45
CA CYS A 33 -3.00 -8.32 -2.00
C CYS A 33 -3.75 -7.15 -1.37
N SER A 34 -4.44 -7.42 -0.26
CA SER A 34 -5.03 -6.38 0.57
C SER A 34 -4.10 -6.10 1.74
N ILE A 35 -3.62 -4.88 1.85
CA ILE A 35 -2.77 -4.44 2.97
C ILE A 35 -3.67 -3.84 4.05
N PHE A 36 -3.43 -4.27 5.29
CA PHE A 36 -4.05 -3.74 6.49
C PHE A 36 -2.97 -3.45 7.53
N VAL A 37 -2.94 -2.21 7.98
CA VAL A 37 -2.03 -1.64 8.95
C VAL A 37 -2.89 -1.15 10.10
N VAL A 38 -2.63 -1.70 11.28
CA VAL A 38 -3.36 -1.46 12.51
C VAL A 38 -2.37 -1.11 13.62
N GLU A 39 -2.77 -0.21 14.51
CA GLU A 39 -1.94 0.23 15.63
C GLU A 39 -2.27 -0.57 16.90
N GLY A 40 -1.24 -1.07 17.58
CA GLY A 40 -1.36 -1.61 18.95
C GLY A 40 -2.12 -2.94 19.09
N VAL A 41 -2.76 -3.44 18.02
CA VAL A 41 -3.50 -4.72 18.02
C VAL A 41 -3.20 -5.54 16.76
N PRO A 42 -3.26 -6.87 16.83
CA PRO A 42 -3.22 -7.73 15.65
C PRO A 42 -4.38 -7.39 14.69
N ALA A 43 -4.12 -7.45 13.38
CA ALA A 43 -5.15 -7.20 12.39
C ALA A 43 -6.22 -8.28 12.44
N LEU A 44 -7.45 -7.92 12.83
CA LEU A 44 -8.59 -8.81 12.71
C LEU A 44 -8.96 -8.93 11.22
N LEU A 45 -8.48 -10.01 10.59
CA LEU A 45 -8.79 -10.31 9.19
C LEU A 45 -10.31 -10.43 9.01
N HIS A 46 -10.87 -9.60 8.14
CA HIS A 46 -12.30 -9.60 7.87
C HIS A 46 -12.73 -10.96 7.27
N LYS A 47 -13.79 -11.58 7.81
CA LYS A 47 -14.26 -12.92 7.38
C LYS A 47 -14.51 -13.03 5.88
N SER A 48 -14.84 -11.91 5.22
CA SER A 48 -15.09 -11.88 3.78
C SER A 48 -13.83 -11.96 2.92
N LEU A 49 -12.61 -11.89 3.48
CA LEU A 49 -11.35 -11.98 2.71
C LEU A 49 -11.25 -13.27 1.89
N HIS A 50 -11.91 -14.34 2.33
CA HIS A 50 -11.97 -15.60 1.60
C HIS A 50 -12.97 -15.61 0.44
N THR A 51 -13.82 -14.58 0.33
CA THR A 51 -14.89 -14.52 -0.66
C THR A 51 -14.43 -13.79 -1.92
N LYS A 52 -14.83 -14.30 -3.09
CA LYS A 52 -14.55 -13.64 -4.38
C LYS A 52 -15.06 -12.19 -4.41
N ASN A 53 -16.23 -11.95 -3.84
CA ASN A 53 -16.89 -10.64 -3.84
C ASN A 53 -16.05 -9.55 -3.20
N TYR A 54 -15.33 -9.89 -2.13
CA TYR A 54 -14.42 -8.96 -1.47
C TYR A 54 -13.37 -8.41 -2.46
N TRP A 55 -12.77 -9.29 -3.25
CA TRP A 55 -11.72 -8.92 -4.20
C TRP A 55 -12.26 -8.22 -5.45
N THR A 56 -13.47 -8.56 -5.91
CA THR A 56 -14.04 -7.96 -7.13
C THR A 56 -14.70 -6.61 -6.88
N ALA A 57 -15.19 -6.35 -5.66
CA ALA A 57 -15.84 -5.09 -5.31
C ALA A 57 -14.86 -3.97 -4.96
N MET A 58 -13.63 -4.33 -4.56
CA MET A 58 -12.61 -3.35 -4.19
C MET A 58 -11.88 -2.83 -5.42
N LYS A 59 -11.76 -1.50 -5.50
CA LYS A 59 -10.89 -0.81 -6.46
C LYS A 59 -9.45 -0.85 -5.96
N GLU A 60 -8.52 -1.08 -6.88
CA GLU A 60 -7.09 -1.04 -6.61
C GLU A 60 -6.68 0.39 -6.23
N ARG A 61 -5.92 0.47 -5.15
CA ARG A 61 -5.20 1.69 -4.76
C ARG A 61 -3.98 1.89 -5.65
N ARG A 62 -3.23 0.81 -5.86
CA ARG A 62 -1.93 0.82 -6.56
C ARG A 62 -1.79 -0.40 -7.46
N ILE A 63 -1.25 -0.18 -8.65
CA ILE A 63 -0.92 -1.21 -9.63
C ILE A 63 0.57 -1.10 -9.96
N TYR A 64 1.29 -2.18 -9.70
CA TYR A 64 2.70 -2.34 -10.07
C TYR A 64 2.77 -3.16 -11.35
N LYS A 65 3.40 -2.62 -12.38
CA LYS A 65 3.78 -3.34 -13.60
C LYS A 65 5.30 -3.31 -13.74
N TYR A 66 5.84 -4.17 -14.60
CA TYR A 66 7.27 -4.34 -14.77
C TYR A 66 8.08 -3.03 -14.87
N GLU A 67 7.57 -2.07 -15.64
CA GLU A 67 8.21 -0.75 -15.86
C GLU A 67 7.25 0.41 -15.56
N HIS A 68 6.17 0.17 -14.81
CA HIS A 68 5.16 1.20 -14.59
C HIS A 68 4.57 1.13 -13.19
N LEU A 69 4.44 2.30 -12.56
CA LEU A 69 3.74 2.46 -11.29
C LEU A 69 2.52 3.33 -11.50
N TRP A 70 1.37 2.79 -11.10
CA TRP A 70 0.16 3.57 -10.92
C TRP A 70 -0.26 3.57 -9.46
N ASP A 71 -0.48 4.74 -8.87
CA ASP A 71 -1.01 4.93 -7.53
C ASP A 71 -2.07 6.03 -7.55
N ALA A 72 -3.32 5.67 -7.27
CA ALA A 72 -4.44 6.62 -7.29
C ALA A 72 -4.32 7.69 -6.19
N PRO A 73 -4.18 7.34 -4.89
CA PRO A 73 -4.04 8.33 -3.82
C PRO A 73 -2.86 9.30 -3.96
N PHE A 74 -1.79 8.89 -4.66
CA PHE A 74 -0.61 9.70 -4.86
C PHE A 74 -0.50 10.31 -6.25
N GLU A 75 -1.49 10.10 -7.11
CA GLU A 75 -1.52 10.59 -8.50
C GLU A 75 -0.25 10.21 -9.28
N ILE A 76 0.34 9.06 -8.94
CA ILE A 76 1.50 8.53 -9.65
C ILE A 76 0.97 7.74 -10.83
N ASN A 77 1.39 8.10 -12.03
CA ASN A 77 1.09 7.34 -13.24
C ASN A 77 2.25 7.50 -14.21
N ARG A 78 3.30 6.69 -14.05
CA ARG A 78 4.53 6.86 -14.81
C ARG A 78 5.31 5.57 -15.01
N GLU A 79 6.13 5.59 -16.05
CA GLU A 79 7.17 4.59 -16.26
C GLU A 79 8.29 4.75 -15.22
N ILE A 80 8.73 3.62 -14.66
CA ILE A 80 9.75 3.55 -13.61
C ILE A 80 10.72 2.40 -13.94
N PRO A 81 12.04 2.65 -13.97
CA PRO A 81 13.03 1.58 -14.08
C PRO A 81 12.89 0.59 -12.93
N LYS A 82 13.04 -0.71 -13.22
CA LYS A 82 12.80 -1.83 -12.29
C LYS A 82 13.39 -1.66 -10.88
N ASN A 83 14.55 -1.02 -10.76
CA ASN A 83 15.26 -0.83 -9.49
C ASN A 83 14.90 0.48 -8.75
N LYS A 84 13.97 1.28 -9.27
CA LYS A 84 13.69 2.63 -8.75
C LYS A 84 12.31 2.81 -8.14
N PHE A 85 11.48 1.77 -8.06
CA PHE A 85 10.14 1.89 -7.44
C PHE A 85 10.21 2.47 -6.02
N LEU A 86 11.19 2.02 -5.23
CA LEU A 86 11.40 2.53 -3.87
C LEU A 86 11.77 4.02 -3.86
N ASP A 87 12.61 4.44 -4.81
CA ASP A 87 13.05 5.84 -4.96
C ASP A 87 11.89 6.80 -5.24
N TYR A 88 10.80 6.32 -5.85
CA TYR A 88 9.60 7.12 -6.10
C TYR A 88 8.60 7.03 -4.94
N LEU A 89 8.47 5.86 -4.31
CA LEU A 89 7.50 5.65 -3.23
C LEU A 89 7.94 6.28 -1.91
N LEU A 90 9.21 6.11 -1.51
CA LEU A 90 9.70 6.58 -0.22
C LEU A 90 9.58 8.10 -0.03
N PRO A 91 9.96 8.96 -1.00
CA PRO A 91 9.81 10.41 -0.81
C PRO A 91 8.35 10.83 -0.59
N VAL A 92 7.41 10.15 -1.26
CA VAL A 92 5.97 10.42 -1.12
C VAL A 92 5.48 10.01 0.27
N LEU A 93 5.89 8.83 0.74
CA LEU A 93 5.57 8.36 2.09
C LEU A 93 6.17 9.26 3.16
N ASN A 94 7.45 9.65 3.03
CA ASN A 94 8.13 10.57 3.95
C ASN A 94 7.40 11.91 4.04
N LYS A 95 7.10 12.54 2.90
CA LYS A 95 6.40 13.83 2.87
C LYS A 95 5.05 13.76 3.60
N ARG A 96 4.31 12.66 3.43
CA ARG A 96 3.02 12.45 4.09
C ARG A 96 3.17 12.16 5.58
N PHE A 97 4.19 11.40 5.96
CA PHE A 97 4.51 11.15 7.35
C PHE A 97 4.80 12.46 8.09
N GLU A 98 5.61 13.34 7.52
CA GLU A 98 5.88 14.69 8.07
C GLU A 98 4.58 15.49 8.25
N GLN A 99 3.72 15.54 7.22
CA GLN A 99 2.42 16.22 7.32
C GLN A 99 1.53 15.64 8.43
N LYS A 100 1.53 14.32 8.61
CA LYS A 100 0.72 13.66 9.65
C LYS A 100 1.31 13.84 11.03
N LEU A 101 2.63 13.92 11.14
CA LEU A 101 3.31 14.27 12.39
C LEU A 101 2.86 15.67 12.85
N ASP A 102 2.85 16.64 11.93
CA ASP A 102 2.37 17.99 12.20
C ASP A 102 0.91 18.00 12.68
N GLU A 103 0.02 17.21 12.05
CA GLU A 103 -1.38 17.10 12.45
C GLU A 103 -1.59 16.49 13.85
N VAL A 104 -0.73 15.55 14.27
CA VAL A 104 -0.84 14.86 15.57
C VAL A 104 -0.21 15.68 16.69
N LEU A 105 0.74 16.57 16.37
CA LEU A 105 1.44 17.42 17.33
C LEU A 105 0.74 18.76 17.59
N LEU A 106 -0.30 19.10 16.81
CA LEU A 106 -1.17 20.27 16.99
C LEU A 106 -2.42 19.92 17.82
#